data_AF-A0AAV7KLR7-F1
#
_entry.id   AF-A0AAV7KLR7-F1
#
_cell.length_a   1.000
_cell.length_b   1.000
_cell.length_c   1.000
_cell.angle_alpha   90.00
_cell.angle_beta   90.00
_cell.angle_gamma   90.00
#
_symmetry.space_group_name_H-M   'P 1'
#
loop_
_entity.id
_entity.type
_entity.pdbx_description
1 polymer ?
#
loop_
_entity_poly.entity_id
_entity_poly.type
_entity_poly.pdbx_seq_one_letter_code
_entity_poly.pdbx_strand_id
1 'polypeptide(L)'
;MTEKGTHPLTQAYPKFFERLEFVNKTCQELPEKIDYKLVLGSSLYFLHFNDDFEVINCLVPKASSDTWTIQFAKMIGPNVPTSMDLVYNISLTNHFEPLREIAHRIQTYTKFFVHRHPFERLVSGYCNKFVDPPRYEYMNTYAKAIIIQIT
;
A
#
# COMPACT_ATOMS: atom_id res chain seq x y z
N MET A 1 -12.54 -37.12 10.70
CA MET A 1 -11.39 -36.21 10.81
C MET A 1 -10.67 -36.25 9.47
N THR A 2 -11.00 -35.34 8.56
CA THR A 2 -10.35 -35.28 7.26
C THR A 2 -9.02 -34.55 7.41
N GLU A 3 -7.92 -35.25 7.15
CA GLU A 3 -6.62 -34.62 6.92
C GLU A 3 -6.79 -33.60 5.80
N LYS A 4 -6.73 -32.31 6.13
CA LYS A 4 -6.65 -31.24 5.14
C LYS A 4 -5.30 -31.40 4.44
N GLY A 5 -5.30 -32.07 3.30
CA GLY A 5 -4.14 -32.12 2.41
C GLY A 5 -3.65 -30.69 2.17
N THR A 6 -2.35 -30.47 2.38
CA THR A 6 -1.72 -29.17 2.24
C THR A 6 -1.82 -28.74 0.78
N HIS A 7 -2.36 -27.55 0.51
CA HIS A 7 -2.52 -27.06 -0.86
C HIS A 7 -1.16 -27.04 -1.57
N PRO A 8 -1.03 -27.49 -2.83
CA PRO A 8 0.27 -27.58 -3.51
C PRO A 8 1.08 -26.27 -3.51
N LEU A 9 0.39 -25.13 -3.56
CA LEU A 9 1.01 -23.81 -3.47
C LEU A 9 1.64 -23.51 -2.10
N THR A 10 1.16 -24.14 -1.02
CA THR A 10 1.73 -23.97 0.33
C THR A 10 3.16 -24.51 0.39
N GLN A 11 3.45 -25.59 -0.34
CA GLN A 11 4.80 -26.15 -0.42
C GLN A 11 5.71 -25.32 -1.33
N ALA A 12 5.19 -24.79 -2.44
CA ALA A 12 5.97 -23.96 -3.37
C ALA A 12 6.28 -22.56 -2.83
N TYR A 13 5.39 -21.98 -2.02
CA TYR A 13 5.49 -20.58 -1.54
C TYR A 13 5.25 -20.45 -0.03
N PRO A 14 6.05 -21.12 0.83
CA PRO A 14 5.78 -21.19 2.27
C PRO A 14 5.74 -19.80 2.94
N LYS A 15 6.64 -18.90 2.56
CA LYS A 15 6.69 -17.52 3.08
C LYS A 15 5.47 -16.68 2.71
N PHE A 16 4.79 -16.98 1.61
CA PHE A 16 3.55 -16.27 1.24
C PHE A 16 2.43 -16.66 2.20
N PHE A 17 2.26 -17.97 2.45
CA PHE A 17 1.23 -18.47 3.35
C PHE A 17 1.47 -18.05 4.81
N GLU A 18 2.72 -18.04 5.27
CA GLU A 18 3.07 -17.52 6.61
C GLU A 18 2.62 -16.06 6.78
N ARG A 19 2.84 -15.22 5.75
CA ARG A 19 2.40 -13.83 5.78
C ARG A 19 0.89 -13.69 5.72
N LEU A 20 0.23 -14.51 4.91
CA LEU A 20 -1.22 -14.51 4.81
C LEU A 20 -1.86 -14.90 6.16
N GLU A 21 -1.29 -15.90 6.84
CA GLU A 21 -1.71 -16.31 8.18
C GLU A 21 -1.49 -15.19 9.20
N PHE A 22 -0.32 -14.54 9.18
CA PHE A 22 -0.04 -13.39 10.03
C PHE A 22 -1.06 -12.26 9.82
N VAL A 23 -1.32 -11.87 8.57
CA VAL A 23 -2.29 -10.83 8.23
C VAL A 23 -3.69 -11.22 8.72
N ASN A 24 -4.13 -12.45 8.46
CA ASN A 24 -5.45 -12.92 8.90
C ASN A 24 -5.59 -12.88 10.41
N LYS A 25 -4.56 -13.31 11.15
CA LYS A 25 -4.54 -13.25 12.61
C LYS A 25 -4.64 -11.81 13.12
N THR A 26 -3.81 -10.90 12.58
CA THR A 26 -3.87 -9.48 12.95
C THR A 26 -5.23 -8.86 12.63
N CYS A 27 -5.84 -9.20 11.49
CA CYS A 27 -7.16 -8.70 11.11
C CYS A 27 -8.26 -9.15 12.07
N GLN A 28 -8.16 -10.34 12.67
CA GLN A 28 -9.12 -10.83 13.67
C GLN A 28 -9.03 -10.08 15.00
N GLU A 29 -7.86 -9.52 15.32
CA GLU A 29 -7.64 -8.72 16.54
C GLU A 29 -8.19 -7.28 16.40
N LEU A 30 -8.53 -6.86 15.18
CA LEU A 30 -9.15 -5.56 14.93
C LEU A 30 -10.66 -5.59 15.21
N PRO A 31 -11.27 -4.48 15.63
CA PRO A 31 -12.72 -4.42 15.86
C PRO A 31 -13.49 -4.80 14.59
N GLU A 32 -14.51 -5.66 14.70
CA GLU A 32 -15.37 -6.09 13.57
C GLU A 32 -15.99 -4.91 12.79
N LYS A 33 -16.22 -3.78 13.48
CA LYS A 33 -16.73 -2.54 12.89
C LYS A 33 -15.66 -1.46 12.96
N ILE A 34 -14.74 -1.51 12.00
CA ILE A 34 -14.06 -0.28 11.58
C ILE A 34 -15.12 0.56 10.86
N ASP A 35 -15.44 1.75 11.39
CA ASP A 35 -16.30 2.68 10.67
C ASP A 35 -15.55 3.15 9.42
N TYR A 36 -15.84 2.49 8.30
CA TYR A 36 -15.25 2.80 7.01
C TYR A 36 -15.48 4.27 6.66
N LYS A 37 -16.60 4.90 7.05
CA LYS A 37 -16.82 6.33 6.77
C LYS A 37 -15.82 7.22 7.50
N LEU A 38 -15.34 6.81 8.67
CA LEU A 38 -14.32 7.53 9.44
C LEU A 38 -12.92 7.33 8.86
N VAL A 39 -12.64 6.14 8.33
CA VAL A 39 -11.34 5.78 7.75
C VAL A 39 -11.16 6.33 6.33
N LEU A 40 -12.24 6.48 5.58
CA LEU A 40 -12.24 6.94 4.18
C LEU A 40 -11.90 8.43 3.99
N GLY A 41 -11.55 9.17 5.03
CA GLY A 41 -11.01 10.53 4.87
C GLY A 41 -9.61 10.52 4.23
N SER A 42 -8.60 10.93 4.99
CA SER A 42 -7.22 10.98 4.51
C SER A 42 -6.64 9.62 4.10
N SER A 43 -7.19 8.50 4.59
CA SER A 43 -6.65 7.17 4.29
C SER A 43 -6.94 6.71 2.85
N LEU A 44 -7.94 7.30 2.17
CA LEU A 44 -8.18 7.02 0.76
C LEU A 44 -6.96 7.29 -0.11
N TYR A 45 -6.07 8.17 0.34
CA TYR A 45 -4.88 8.57 -0.41
C TYR A 45 -3.93 7.39 -0.58
N PHE A 46 -4.02 6.42 0.31
CA PHE A 46 -3.21 5.21 0.28
C PHE A 46 -3.91 4.05 -0.45
N LEU A 47 -5.07 4.26 -1.08
CA LEU A 47 -5.78 3.22 -1.83
C LEU A 47 -5.78 3.56 -3.32
N HIS A 48 -5.04 2.78 -4.10
CA HIS A 48 -5.03 2.91 -5.56
C HIS A 48 -5.91 1.81 -6.16
N PHE A 49 -7.00 2.22 -6.80
CA PHE A 49 -7.96 1.33 -7.44
C PHE A 49 -7.56 1.03 -8.88
N ASN A 50 -7.81 -0.20 -9.31
CA ASN A 50 -7.75 -0.60 -10.71
C ASN A 50 -9.00 -1.43 -11.02
N ASP A 51 -9.92 -0.83 -11.78
CA ASP A 51 -11.23 -1.42 -12.08
C ASP A 51 -11.11 -2.57 -13.09
N ASP A 52 -10.15 -2.53 -14.01
CA ASP A 52 -9.95 -3.57 -15.04
C ASP A 52 -9.56 -4.94 -14.43
N PHE A 53 -8.80 -4.91 -13.34
CA PHE A 53 -8.36 -6.12 -12.63
C PHE A 53 -9.10 -6.34 -11.30
N GLU A 54 -10.03 -5.47 -10.93
CA GLU A 54 -10.74 -5.50 -9.65
C GLU A 54 -9.78 -5.62 -8.45
N VAL A 55 -8.71 -4.81 -8.45
CA VAL A 55 -7.70 -4.80 -7.38
C VAL A 55 -7.56 -3.44 -6.70
N ILE A 56 -7.20 -3.49 -5.41
CA ILE A 56 -6.80 -2.35 -4.60
C ILE A 56 -5.35 -2.53 -4.18
N ASN A 57 -4.47 -1.64 -4.66
CA ASN A 57 -3.10 -1.51 -4.18
C ASN A 57 -3.09 -0.59 -2.95
N CYS A 58 -2.94 -1.17 -1.77
CA CYS A 58 -2.77 -0.41 -0.53
C CYS A 58 -1.32 0.09 -0.45
N LEU A 59 -1.13 1.40 -0.65
CA LEU A 59 0.17 2.03 -0.69
C LEU A 59 0.89 1.95 0.66
N VAL A 60 2.08 1.39 0.64
CA VAL A 60 3.01 1.38 1.77
C VAL A 60 4.24 2.18 1.37
N PRO A 61 4.47 3.36 1.98
CA PRO A 61 5.61 4.20 1.64
C PRO A 61 6.92 3.42 1.69
N LYS A 62 7.72 3.58 0.64
CA LYS A 62 9.06 2.97 0.50
C LYS A 62 9.08 1.44 0.49
N ALA A 63 7.95 0.80 0.21
CA ALA A 63 7.85 -0.65 -0.01
C ALA A 63 7.60 -1.01 -1.50
N SER A 64 7.95 -0.10 -2.42
CA SER A 64 7.79 -0.29 -3.88
C SER A 64 6.34 -0.22 -4.40
N SER A 65 5.43 0.39 -3.65
CA SER A 65 4.02 0.53 -4.09
C SER A 65 3.89 1.25 -5.43
N ASP A 66 4.70 2.28 -5.68
CA ASP A 66 4.76 3.02 -6.94
C ASP A 66 5.07 2.12 -8.13
N THR A 67 6.06 1.23 -7.98
CA THR A 67 6.44 0.25 -9.00
C THR A 67 5.25 -0.64 -9.33
N TRP A 68 4.56 -1.15 -8.32
CA TRP A 68 3.39 -2.01 -8.54
C TRP A 68 2.26 -1.25 -9.24
N THR A 69 1.97 -0.01 -8.85
CA THR A 69 0.97 0.80 -9.55
C THR A 69 1.31 0.98 -11.03
N ILE A 70 2.58 1.24 -11.36
CA ILE A 70 3.03 1.30 -12.76
C ILE A 70 2.85 -0.04 -13.48
N GLN A 71 3.14 -1.18 -12.82
CA GLN A 71 2.94 -2.49 -13.44
C GLN A 71 1.46 -2.76 -13.73
N PHE A 72 0.55 -2.44 -12.80
CA PHE A 72 -0.89 -2.54 -13.06
C PHE A 72 -1.32 -1.65 -14.22
N ALA A 73 -0.84 -0.40 -14.27
CA ALA A 73 -1.10 0.50 -15.38
C ALA A 73 -0.62 -0.09 -16.74
N LYS A 74 0.58 -0.69 -16.77
CA LYS A 74 1.12 -1.34 -17.98
C LYS A 74 0.32 -2.55 -18.44
N MET A 75 -0.30 -3.31 -17.52
CA MET A 75 -1.10 -4.48 -17.86
C MET A 75 -2.40 -4.12 -18.57
N ILE A 76 -2.93 -2.91 -18.38
CA ILE A 76 -4.12 -2.41 -19.10
C ILE A 76 -3.79 -2.21 -20.59
N GLY A 77 -2.56 -1.81 -20.93
CA GLY A 77 -2.11 -1.74 -22.32
C GLY A 77 -0.86 -0.89 -22.56
N PRO A 78 -0.25 -1.00 -23.75
CA PRO A 78 1.03 -0.35 -24.08
C PRO A 78 0.96 1.18 -24.13
N ASN A 79 -0.24 1.75 -24.22
CA ASN A 79 -0.48 3.19 -24.33
C ASN A 79 -0.79 3.86 -22.98
N VAL A 80 -0.77 3.10 -21.88
CA VAL A 80 -1.05 3.68 -20.57
C VAL A 80 0.16 4.48 -20.08
N PRO A 81 -0.02 5.72 -19.64
CA PRO A 81 1.09 6.57 -19.24
C PRO A 81 1.83 5.97 -18.05
N THR A 82 3.16 5.93 -18.17
CA THR A 82 4.07 5.36 -17.18
C THR A 82 4.64 6.40 -16.22
N SER A 83 4.28 7.68 -16.39
CA SER A 83 4.68 8.73 -15.47
C SER A 83 3.92 8.60 -14.16
N MET A 84 4.67 8.60 -13.06
CA MET A 84 4.12 8.57 -11.71
C MET A 84 3.17 9.72 -11.43
N ASP A 85 3.44 10.91 -11.96
CA ASP A 85 2.58 12.08 -11.78
C ASP A 85 1.19 11.85 -12.37
N LEU A 86 1.07 11.16 -13.51
CA LEU A 86 -0.24 10.85 -14.08
C LEU A 86 -0.95 9.75 -13.30
N VAL A 87 -0.21 8.72 -12.88
CA VAL A 87 -0.73 7.64 -12.05
C VAL A 87 -1.25 8.19 -10.71
N TYR A 88 -0.55 9.14 -10.09
CA TYR A 88 -1.02 9.82 -8.89
C TYR A 88 -2.23 10.70 -9.16
N ASN A 89 -2.29 11.42 -10.28
CA ASN A 89 -3.47 12.21 -10.63
C ASN A 89 -4.73 11.35 -10.78
N ILE A 90 -4.62 10.15 -11.37
CA ILE A 90 -5.73 9.19 -11.45
C ILE A 90 -6.13 8.68 -10.06
N SER A 91 -5.16 8.43 -9.18
CA SER A 91 -5.46 8.07 -7.80
C SER A 91 -6.18 9.20 -7.05
N LEU A 92 -5.71 10.44 -7.23
CA LEU A 92 -6.31 11.62 -6.63
C LEU A 92 -7.75 11.86 -7.13
N THR A 93 -8.06 11.50 -8.37
CA THR A 93 -9.44 11.58 -8.87
C THR A 93 -10.41 10.63 -8.16
N ASN A 94 -9.93 9.49 -7.63
CA ASN A 94 -10.78 8.56 -6.87
C ASN A 94 -11.29 9.17 -5.56
N HIS A 95 -10.66 10.22 -5.03
CA HIS A 95 -11.15 10.95 -3.85
C HIS A 95 -12.44 11.73 -4.09
N PHE A 96 -12.75 12.05 -5.34
CA PHE A 96 -13.94 12.82 -5.71
C PHE A 96 -15.13 11.93 -6.08
N GLU A 97 -14.96 10.61 -6.04
CA GLU A 97 -16.04 9.68 -6.35
C GLU A 97 -17.10 9.58 -5.24
N PRO A 98 -18.33 9.18 -5.58
CA PRO A 98 -19.35 8.87 -4.58
C PRO A 98 -18.88 7.79 -3.60
N LEU A 99 -19.07 8.04 -2.30
CA LEU A 99 -18.72 7.09 -1.23
C LEU A 99 -19.29 5.67 -1.44
N ARG A 100 -20.40 5.54 -2.16
CA ARG A 100 -21.03 4.26 -2.48
C ARG A 100 -20.15 3.42 -3.42
N GLU A 101 -19.52 4.03 -4.42
CA GLU A 101 -18.67 3.34 -5.39
C GLU A 101 -17.38 2.90 -4.72
N ILE A 102 -16.77 3.79 -3.95
CA ILE A 102 -15.61 3.51 -3.11
C ILE A 102 -15.90 2.34 -2.14
N ALA A 103 -17.04 2.37 -1.44
CA ALA A 103 -17.43 1.29 -0.54
C ALA A 103 -17.66 -0.04 -1.28
N HIS A 104 -18.21 0.01 -2.49
CA HIS A 104 -18.38 -1.17 -3.34
C HIS A 104 -17.02 -1.79 -3.67
N ARG A 105 -16.08 -1.01 -4.23
CA ARG A 105 -14.72 -1.48 -4.55
C ARG A 105 -14.03 -2.06 -3.33
N ILE A 106 -14.09 -1.39 -2.19
CA ILE A 106 -13.49 -1.90 -0.94
C ILE A 106 -14.11 -3.23 -0.52
N GLN A 107 -15.38 -3.48 -0.79
CA GLN A 107 -15.99 -4.77 -0.45
C GLN A 107 -15.64 -5.86 -1.47
N THR A 108 -15.64 -5.55 -2.76
CA THR A 108 -15.56 -6.55 -3.83
C THR A 108 -14.16 -6.80 -4.37
N TYR A 109 -13.29 -5.79 -4.35
CA TYR A 109 -11.98 -5.89 -5.01
C TYR A 109 -10.97 -6.65 -4.14
N THR A 110 -10.05 -7.31 -4.83
CA THR A 110 -8.91 -7.98 -4.20
C THR A 110 -7.93 -6.95 -3.67
N LYS A 111 -7.63 -7.01 -2.38
CA LYS A 111 -6.73 -6.05 -1.71
C LYS A 111 -5.36 -6.69 -1.59
N PHE A 112 -4.33 -5.94 -1.94
CA PHE A 112 -2.96 -6.36 -1.70
C PHE A 112 -2.11 -5.17 -1.29
N PHE A 113 -0.99 -5.48 -0.64
CA PHE A 113 0.05 -4.51 -0.35
C PHE A 113 1.40 -5.22 -0.47
N VAL A 114 2.43 -4.44 -0.67
CA VAL A 114 3.80 -4.96 -0.74
C VAL A 114 4.51 -4.52 0.52
N HIS A 115 5.17 -5.46 1.17
CA HIS A 115 5.94 -5.19 2.37
C HIS A 115 7.44 -5.19 2.03
N ARG A 116 8.20 -4.44 2.81
CA ARG A 116 9.66 -4.41 2.81
C ARG A 116 10.15 -4.61 4.23
N HIS A 117 11.37 -5.13 4.38
CA HIS A 117 11.99 -5.25 5.71
C HIS A 117 11.97 -3.88 6.44
N PRO A 118 11.53 -3.81 7.71
CA PRO A 118 11.30 -2.53 8.40
C PRO A 118 12.51 -1.60 8.40
N PHE A 119 13.71 -2.15 8.65
CA PHE A 119 14.95 -1.37 8.68
C PHE A 119 15.33 -0.81 7.30
N GLU A 120 15.15 -1.60 6.24
CA GLU A 120 15.41 -1.10 4.89
C GLU A 120 14.41 -0.02 4.48
N ARG A 121 13.15 -0.18 4.87
CA ARG A 121 12.10 0.81 4.64
C ARG A 121 12.43 2.13 5.35
N LEU A 122 12.91 2.05 6.59
CA LEU A 122 13.35 3.19 7.37
C LEU A 122 14.52 3.92 6.71
N VAL A 123 15.59 3.20 6.35
CA VAL A 123 16.77 3.77 5.68
C VAL A 123 16.37 4.38 4.33
N SER A 124 15.53 3.70 3.55
CA SER A 124 15.02 4.24 2.28
C SER A 124 14.22 5.53 2.46
N GLY A 125 13.41 5.62 3.53
CA GLY A 125 12.71 6.84 3.91
C GLY A 125 13.67 7.96 4.29
N TYR A 126 14.67 7.66 5.12
CA TYR A 126 15.69 8.62 5.53
C TYR A 126 16.44 9.19 4.33
N CYS A 127 17.01 8.34 3.47
CA CYS A 127 17.75 8.80 2.30
C CYS A 127 16.89 9.65 1.36
N ASN A 128 15.62 9.27 1.15
CA ASN A 128 14.70 10.00 0.30
C ASN A 128 14.34 11.40 0.81
N LYS A 129 14.36 11.62 2.13
CA LYS A 129 13.99 12.91 2.73
C LYS A 129 15.20 13.79 3.04
N PHE A 130 16.32 13.19 3.40
CA PHE A 130 17.46 13.92 3.98
C PHE A 130 18.77 13.81 3.20
N VAL A 131 18.87 12.93 2.20
CA VAL A 131 20.17 12.67 1.53
C VAL A 131 20.16 13.09 0.05
N ASP A 132 19.18 12.68 -0.76
CA ASP A 132 19.33 12.76 -2.22
C ASP A 132 18.07 13.22 -3.01
N PRO A 133 18.02 14.50 -3.43
CA PRO A 133 18.65 15.64 -2.76
C PRO A 133 17.97 15.91 -1.42
N PRO A 134 18.66 16.52 -0.44
CA PRO A 134 18.05 16.87 0.84
C PRO A 134 16.88 17.82 0.62
N ARG A 135 15.70 17.44 1.14
CA ARG A 135 14.50 18.26 1.02
C ARG A 135 14.42 19.22 2.20
N TYR A 136 14.68 20.50 1.96
CA TYR A 136 14.73 21.55 3.00
C TYR A 136 13.49 21.60 3.89
N GLU A 137 12.30 21.36 3.33
CA GLU A 137 11.03 21.27 4.07
C GLU A 137 11.09 20.26 5.22
N TYR A 138 11.69 19.09 4.97
CA TYR A 138 11.81 18.02 5.96
C TYR A 138 12.97 18.28 6.92
N MET A 139 14.07 18.88 6.43
CA MET A 139 15.19 19.24 7.30
C MET A 139 14.78 20.26 8.37
N ASN A 140 14.05 21.30 7.99
CA ASN A 140 13.66 22.36 8.91
C ASN A 140 12.62 21.90 9.94
N THR A 141 11.71 21.00 9.53
CA THR A 141 10.60 20.54 10.37
C THR A 141 10.99 19.36 11.26
N TYR A 142 11.73 18.39 10.74
CA TYR A 142 11.93 17.10 11.40
C TYR A 142 13.38 16.78 11.76
N ALA A 143 14.36 17.21 10.95
CA ALA A 143 15.76 16.81 11.21
C ALA A 143 16.29 17.35 12.55
N LYS A 144 15.85 18.55 12.96
CA LYS A 144 16.21 19.12 14.27
C LYS A 144 15.75 18.23 15.43
N ALA A 145 14.52 17.73 15.38
CA ALA A 145 13.98 16.86 16.43
C ALA A 145 14.69 15.49 16.47
N ILE A 146 15.12 14.98 15.32
CA ILE A 146 15.82 13.69 15.21
C ILE A 146 17.27 13.81 15.72
N ILE A 147 17.99 14.86 15.35
CA ILE A 147 19.40 15.06 15.74
C ILE A 147 19.52 15.29 17.26
N ILE A 148 18.59 16.04 17.87
CA ILE A 148 18.58 16.30 19.32
C ILE A 148 18.40 15.02 20.15
N GLN A 149 17.81 13.96 19.60
CA GLN A 149 17.62 12.70 20.34
C GLN A 149 18.83 11.76 20.29
N ILE A 150 19.85 12.08 19.48
CA ILE A 150 21.02 11.21 19.22
C ILE A 150 22.31 11.84 19.80
N THR A 151 22.23 13.07 20.32
CA THR A 151 23.34 13.78 20.98
C THR A 151 23.02 13.99 22.45
#